data_AF-A0A7C9J2Q3-F1
#
_entry.id   AF-A0A7C9J2Q3-F1
#
_cell.length_a   1.000
_cell.length_b   1.000
_cell.length_c   1.000
_cell.angle_alpha   90.00
_cell.angle_beta   90.00
_cell.angle_gamma   90.00
#
_symmetry.space_group_name_H-M   'P 1'
#
loop_
_entity.id
_entity.type
_entity.pdbx_description
1 polymer ?
#
loop_
_entity_poly.entity_id
_entity_poly.type
_entity_poly.pdbx_seq_one_letter_code
_entity_poly.pdbx_strand_id
1 'polypeptide(L)'
;MPKGARVWIGLSVGLQLIWTLPLTVFMYVLWTNGGPQVNLTMSIVFGTLSLAVVVALALTIAAWRRTDARERALRESGLRAEAVVTDVVPTGVRVNNQLMYRLVGHVPDVPGMELRQSTIWPVPPGTRLTVAYSPDRPGRPLILDDLKSLAHRMRVGPVPPLATGADAVIQRLTQLDRLRQSGAISDEEFDRLKSDVMDGQ
;
A
#
# COMPACT_ATOMS: atom_id res chain seq x y z
N MET A 1 9.97 -17.20 4.25
CA MET A 1 10.12 -16.07 5.20
C MET A 1 8.86 -15.21 5.17
N PRO A 2 8.18 -15.00 6.32
CA PRO A 2 7.03 -14.11 6.39
C PRO A 2 7.45 -12.67 6.08
N LYS A 3 6.63 -11.94 5.29
CA LYS A 3 6.97 -10.60 4.76
C LYS A 3 7.34 -9.59 5.86
N GLY A 4 6.77 -9.75 7.06
CA GLY A 4 7.12 -8.94 8.24
C GLY A 4 8.59 -9.06 8.64
N ALA A 5 9.22 -10.24 8.51
CA ALA A 5 10.59 -10.46 8.94
C ALA A 5 11.61 -9.65 8.12
N ARG A 6 11.38 -9.44 6.81
CA ARG A 6 12.28 -8.66 5.95
C ARG A 6 12.24 -7.17 6.28
N VAL A 7 11.06 -6.65 6.57
CA VAL A 7 10.89 -5.25 7.01
C VAL A 7 11.53 -5.06 8.39
N TRP A 8 11.38 -6.01 9.29
CA TRP A 8 12.03 -5.98 10.61
C TRP A 8 13.56 -6.03 10.53
N ILE A 9 14.13 -6.83 9.63
CA ILE A 9 15.59 -6.88 9.42
C ILE A 9 16.09 -5.54 8.85
N GLY A 10 15.42 -4.99 7.83
CA GLY A 10 15.78 -3.69 7.26
C GLY A 10 15.68 -2.54 8.28
N LEU A 11 14.62 -2.54 9.09
CA LEU A 11 14.45 -1.57 10.18
C LEU A 11 15.53 -1.73 11.26
N SER A 12 15.85 -2.97 11.64
CA SER A 12 16.89 -3.27 12.63
C SER A 12 18.26 -2.80 12.16
N VAL A 13 18.65 -3.12 10.92
CA VAL A 13 19.94 -2.71 10.34
C VAL A 13 19.98 -1.19 10.15
N GLY A 14 18.90 -0.58 9.67
CA GLY A 14 18.80 0.87 9.53
C GLY A 14 18.93 1.61 10.87
N LEU A 15 18.21 1.14 11.89
CA LEU A 15 18.30 1.69 13.24
C LEU A 15 19.70 1.50 13.85
N GLN A 16 20.33 0.37 13.58
CA GLN A 16 21.68 0.08 14.05
C GLN A 16 22.69 1.03 13.43
N LEU A 17 22.62 1.29 12.12
CA LEU A 17 23.48 2.25 11.43
C LEU A 17 23.23 3.71 11.87
N ILE A 18 21.97 4.07 12.09
CA ILE A 18 21.58 5.40 12.59
C ILE A 18 22.15 5.64 13.99
N TRP A 19 22.33 4.60 14.80
CA TRP A 19 22.87 4.75 16.14
C TRP A 19 24.38 4.60 16.24
N THR A 20 24.98 3.68 15.47
CA THR A 20 26.42 3.40 15.59
C THR A 20 27.26 4.49 14.97
N LEU A 21 26.87 5.07 13.83
CA LEU A 21 27.67 6.11 13.17
C LEU A 21 27.82 7.38 14.05
N PRO A 22 26.75 7.96 14.62
CA PRO A 22 26.88 9.11 15.52
C PRO A 22 27.65 8.76 16.80
N LEU A 23 27.47 7.56 17.34
CA LEU A 23 28.19 7.10 18.53
C LEU A 23 29.69 6.98 18.24
N THR A 24 30.09 6.44 17.09
CA THR A 24 31.49 6.34 16.69
C THR A 24 32.11 7.73 16.49
N VAL A 25 31.41 8.65 15.82
CA VAL A 25 31.87 10.03 15.66
C VAL A 25 32.01 10.73 17.02
N PHE A 26 31.03 10.56 17.91
CA PHE A 26 31.06 11.11 19.26
C PHE A 26 32.24 10.58 20.08
N MET A 27 32.49 9.27 20.06
CA MET A 27 33.63 8.65 20.75
C MET A 27 34.97 9.11 20.17
N TYR A 28 35.07 9.26 18.85
CA TYR A 28 36.27 9.78 18.19
C TYR A 28 36.56 11.23 18.58
N VAL A 29 35.52 12.08 18.64
CA VAL A 29 35.64 13.48 19.05
C VAL A 29 36.04 13.58 20.53
N LEU A 30 35.44 12.79 21.41
CA LEU A 30 35.82 12.70 22.83
C LEU A 30 37.28 12.28 23.03
N TRP A 31 37.75 11.33 22.21
CA TRP A 31 39.13 10.84 22.26
C TRP A 31 40.14 11.88 21.77
N THR A 32 39.81 12.61 20.71
CA THR A 32 40.73 13.56 20.05
C THR A 32 40.75 14.95 20.70
N ASN A 33 39.69 15.33 21.42
CA ASN A 33 39.60 16.63 22.09
C ASN A 33 39.90 16.49 23.60
N GLY A 34 41.01 17.06 24.06
CA GLY A 34 41.41 17.03 25.48
C GLY A 34 40.72 18.08 26.36
N GLY A 35 39.84 18.92 25.82
CA GLY A 35 39.20 20.03 26.53
C GLY A 35 37.98 19.60 27.36
N PRO A 36 37.95 19.83 28.68
CA PRO A 36 36.82 19.43 29.54
C PRO A 36 35.46 20.00 29.09
N GLN A 37 35.44 21.25 28.62
CA GLN A 37 34.21 21.92 28.17
C GLN A 37 33.67 21.37 26.84
N VAL A 38 34.55 21.02 25.89
CA VAL A 38 34.15 20.44 24.60
C VAL A 38 33.54 19.05 24.81
N ASN A 39 34.14 18.26 25.70
CA ASN A 39 33.68 16.91 26.02
C ASN A 39 32.31 16.91 26.72
N LEU A 40 32.06 17.86 27.64
CA LEU A 40 30.77 18.01 28.31
C LEU A 40 29.68 18.47 27.35
N THR A 41 29.95 19.48 26.51
CA THR A 41 28.98 20.01 25.54
C THR A 41 28.56 18.93 24.54
N MET A 42 29.52 18.19 23.98
CA MET A 42 29.22 17.10 23.05
C MET A 42 28.44 15.97 23.71
N SER A 43 28.75 15.65 24.99
CA SER A 43 28.03 14.60 25.74
C SER A 43 26.57 14.95 25.96
N ILE A 44 26.27 16.23 26.25
CA ILE A 44 24.89 16.71 26.40
C ILE A 44 24.14 16.67 25.07
N VAL A 45 24.76 17.14 23.97
CA VAL A 45 24.16 17.12 22.63
C VAL A 45 23.87 15.67 22.20
N PHE A 46 24.85 14.78 22.33
CA PHE A 46 24.70 13.37 21.99
C PHE A 46 23.63 12.69 22.86
N GLY A 47 23.64 12.94 24.18
CA GLY A 47 22.64 12.41 25.11
C GLY A 47 21.22 12.89 24.80
N THR A 48 21.06 14.14 24.38
CA THR A 48 19.74 14.71 24.04
C THR A 48 19.21 14.13 22.72
N LEU A 49 20.04 14.05 21.69
CA LEU A 49 19.69 13.39 20.42
C LEU A 49 19.34 11.92 20.64
N SER A 50 20.16 11.25 21.46
CA SER A 50 19.98 9.86 21.85
C SER A 50 18.60 9.62 22.49
N LEU A 51 18.26 10.45 23.48
CA LEU A 51 16.97 10.40 24.15
C LEU A 51 15.81 10.68 23.18
N ALA A 52 15.94 11.66 22.29
CA ALA A 52 14.92 11.98 21.31
C ALA A 52 14.60 10.81 20.37
N VAL A 53 15.63 10.09 19.90
CA VAL A 53 15.46 8.89 19.07
C VAL A 53 14.74 7.78 19.83
N VAL A 54 15.13 7.52 21.09
CA VAL A 54 14.48 6.50 21.93
C VAL A 54 13.00 6.85 22.16
N VAL A 55 12.70 8.12 22.47
CA VAL A 55 11.32 8.60 22.65
C VAL A 55 10.53 8.46 21.35
N ALA A 56 11.07 8.85 20.21
CA ALA A 56 10.41 8.71 18.92
C ALA A 56 10.10 7.24 18.58
N LEU A 57 11.05 6.33 18.85
CA LEU A 57 10.85 4.90 18.65
C LEU A 57 9.76 4.36 19.59
N ALA A 58 9.78 4.74 20.87
CA ALA A 58 8.77 4.34 21.84
C ALA A 58 7.36 4.83 21.44
N LEU A 59 7.24 6.07 20.99
CA LEU A 59 5.97 6.63 20.48
C LEU A 59 5.48 5.89 19.23
N THR A 60 6.39 5.54 18.32
CA THR A 60 6.05 4.79 17.10
C THR A 60 5.54 3.39 17.44
N ILE A 61 6.23 2.67 18.34
CA ILE A 61 5.80 1.35 18.83
C ILE A 61 4.45 1.45 19.54
N ALA A 62 4.25 2.48 20.38
CA ALA A 62 2.98 2.70 21.07
C ALA A 62 1.84 2.98 20.08
N ALA A 63 2.09 3.76 19.02
CA ALA A 63 1.12 4.01 17.97
C ALA A 63 0.73 2.73 17.23
N TRP A 64 1.70 1.87 16.90
CA TRP A 64 1.46 0.57 16.27
C TRP A 64 0.69 -0.40 17.17
N ARG A 65 1.03 -0.46 18.46
CA ARG A 65 0.27 -1.29 19.42
C ARG A 65 -1.19 -0.84 19.53
N ARG A 66 -1.44 0.46 19.47
CA ARG A 66 -2.82 1.00 19.46
C ARG A 66 -3.57 0.62 18.19
N THR A 67 -2.93 0.59 17.02
CA THR A 67 -3.59 0.14 15.79
C THR A 67 -3.91 -1.35 15.84
N ASP A 68 -2.96 -2.17 16.29
CA ASP A 68 -3.18 -3.63 16.43
C ASP A 68 -4.29 -3.95 17.44
N ALA A 69 -4.30 -3.27 18.59
CA ALA A 69 -5.33 -3.45 19.61
C ALA A 69 -6.72 -3.09 19.07
N ARG A 70 -6.82 -2.04 18.24
CA ARG A 70 -8.08 -1.65 17.60
C ARG A 70 -8.56 -2.70 16.60
N GLU A 71 -7.66 -3.22 15.77
CA GLU A 71 -8.05 -4.28 14.84
C GLU A 71 -8.53 -5.55 15.57
N ARG A 72 -7.86 -5.93 16.66
CA ARG A 72 -8.30 -7.06 17.49
C ARG A 72 -9.67 -6.78 18.12
N ALA A 73 -9.85 -5.60 18.70
CA ALA A 73 -11.14 -5.19 19.27
C ALA A 73 -12.25 -5.20 18.21
N LEU A 74 -12.01 -4.70 17.00
CA LEU A 74 -12.99 -4.74 15.92
C LEU A 74 -13.33 -6.18 15.48
N ARG A 75 -12.37 -7.11 15.50
CA ARG A 75 -12.64 -8.51 15.18
C ARG A 75 -13.46 -9.22 16.26
N GLU A 76 -13.23 -8.88 17.53
CA GLU A 76 -13.87 -9.53 18.68
C GLU A 76 -15.24 -8.93 19.02
N SER A 77 -15.35 -7.60 19.02
CA SER A 77 -16.53 -6.87 19.50
C SER A 77 -17.10 -5.84 18.51
N GLY A 78 -16.54 -5.74 17.29
CA GLY A 78 -17.07 -4.84 16.27
C GLY A 78 -18.46 -5.26 15.79
N LEU A 79 -19.31 -4.26 15.50
CA LEU A 79 -20.60 -4.50 14.87
C LEU A 79 -20.37 -4.92 13.42
N ARG A 80 -21.05 -5.97 12.99
CA ARG A 80 -20.93 -6.53 11.64
C ARG A 80 -21.98 -5.90 10.74
N ALA A 81 -21.56 -5.40 9.59
CA ALA A 81 -22.43 -4.92 8.54
C ALA A 81 -21.97 -5.48 7.19
N GLU A 82 -22.90 -5.51 6.23
CA GLU A 82 -22.59 -5.93 4.86
C GLU A 82 -22.17 -4.69 4.05
N ALA A 83 -20.95 -4.68 3.53
CA ALA A 83 -20.46 -3.66 2.62
C ALA A 83 -20.59 -4.15 1.18
N VAL A 84 -21.05 -3.28 0.28
CA VAL A 84 -21.08 -3.57 -1.16
C VAL A 84 -19.92 -2.82 -1.80
N VAL A 85 -19.05 -3.56 -2.49
CA VAL A 85 -17.97 -2.96 -3.28
C VAL A 85 -18.61 -2.21 -4.45
N THR A 86 -18.40 -0.91 -4.56
CA THR A 86 -18.92 -0.09 -5.66
C THR A 86 -17.90 0.02 -6.78
N ASP A 87 -16.62 0.15 -6.43
CA ASP A 87 -15.56 0.39 -7.40
C ASP A 87 -14.23 -0.23 -6.96
N VAL A 88 -13.36 -0.51 -7.93
CA VAL A 88 -12.08 -1.21 -7.75
C VAL A 88 -11.03 -0.46 -8.55
N VAL A 89 -10.29 0.42 -7.89
CA VAL A 89 -9.32 1.29 -8.56
C VAL A 89 -7.92 0.69 -8.45
N PRO A 90 -7.23 0.43 -9.58
CA PRO A 90 -5.81 0.04 -9.54
C PRO A 90 -4.96 1.19 -8.99
N THR A 91 -4.11 0.90 -8.00
CA THR A 91 -3.28 1.94 -7.36
C THR A 91 -2.00 2.26 -8.12
N GLY A 92 -1.68 1.50 -9.18
CA GLY A 92 -0.40 1.57 -9.89
C GLY A 92 0.79 0.97 -9.13
N VAL A 93 0.63 0.71 -7.82
CA VAL A 93 1.67 0.12 -6.98
C VAL A 93 1.66 -1.40 -7.11
N ARG A 94 2.83 -2.00 -7.33
CA ARG A 94 3.01 -3.47 -7.34
C ARG A 94 3.71 -3.93 -6.08
N VAL A 95 3.18 -4.98 -5.44
CA VAL A 95 3.78 -5.64 -4.28
C VAL A 95 4.00 -7.10 -4.65
N ASN A 96 5.25 -7.57 -4.60
CA ASN A 96 5.62 -8.92 -5.04
C ASN A 96 5.13 -9.26 -6.46
N ASN A 97 5.30 -8.32 -7.40
CA ASN A 97 4.84 -8.46 -8.79
C ASN A 97 3.31 -8.60 -8.96
N GLN A 98 2.52 -8.31 -7.91
CA GLN A 98 1.07 -8.26 -7.97
C GLN A 98 0.59 -6.80 -7.87
N LEU A 99 -0.34 -6.39 -8.73
CA LEU A 99 -0.92 -5.06 -8.70
C LEU A 99 -1.81 -4.91 -7.46
N MET A 100 -1.68 -3.77 -6.76
CA MET A 100 -2.53 -3.45 -5.63
C MET A 100 -3.74 -2.66 -6.10
N TYR A 101 -4.91 -3.05 -5.62
CA TYR A 101 -6.20 -2.45 -5.90
C TYR A 101 -6.73 -1.75 -4.66
N ARG A 102 -7.41 -0.62 -4.86
CA ARG A 102 -8.17 0.10 -3.83
C ARG A 102 -9.64 -0.23 -4.03
N LEU A 103 -10.21 -0.99 -3.10
CA LEU A 103 -11.64 -1.22 -3.02
C LEU A 103 -12.30 0.03 -2.47
N VAL A 104 -13.30 0.51 -3.19
CA VAL A 104 -14.24 1.53 -2.75
C VAL A 104 -15.59 0.85 -2.64
N GLY A 105 -16.29 1.05 -1.53
CA GLY A 105 -17.62 0.49 -1.32
C GLY A 105 -18.45 1.34 -0.38
N HIS A 106 -19.73 1.03 -0.30
CA HIS A 106 -20.65 1.64 0.67
C HIS A 106 -21.23 0.57 1.58
N VAL A 107 -21.54 0.94 2.82
CA VAL A 107 -22.27 0.06 3.75
C VAL A 107 -23.74 0.52 3.74
N PRO A 108 -24.67 -0.25 3.14
CA PRO A 108 -26.08 0.16 3.07
C PRO A 108 -26.70 0.33 4.47
N ASP A 109 -26.27 -0.49 5.42
CA ASP A 109 -26.78 -0.50 6.79
C ASP A 109 -26.36 0.74 7.61
N VAL A 110 -25.34 1.48 7.17
CA VAL A 110 -24.81 2.64 7.90
C VAL A 110 -24.69 3.85 6.95
N PRO A 111 -25.60 4.84 7.04
CA PRO A 111 -25.62 5.96 6.11
C PRO A 111 -24.32 6.77 6.17
N GLY A 112 -23.71 7.00 5.00
CA GLY A 112 -22.46 7.76 4.86
C GLY A 112 -21.18 6.98 5.17
N MET A 113 -21.26 5.68 5.45
CA MET A 113 -20.07 4.86 5.67
C MET A 113 -19.50 4.34 4.35
N GLU A 114 -18.30 4.82 4.01
CA GLU A 114 -17.53 4.33 2.87
C GLU A 114 -16.47 3.31 3.31
N LEU A 115 -16.40 2.21 2.59
CA LEU A 115 -15.31 1.25 2.65
C LEU A 115 -14.19 1.72 1.71
N ARG A 116 -13.01 2.00 2.27
CA ARG A 116 -11.80 2.31 1.49
C ARG A 116 -10.66 1.42 1.97
N GLN A 117 -10.39 0.34 1.24
CA GLN A 117 -9.34 -0.61 1.64
C GLN A 117 -8.45 -1.01 0.46
N SER A 118 -7.14 -1.06 0.71
CA SER A 118 -6.17 -1.53 -0.29
C SER A 118 -5.96 -3.04 -0.15
N THR A 119 -6.01 -3.76 -1.27
CA THR A 119 -5.87 -5.21 -1.34
C THR A 119 -5.09 -5.63 -2.58
N ILE A 120 -4.40 -6.76 -2.52
CA ILE A 120 -3.76 -7.41 -3.67
C ILE A 120 -4.70 -8.40 -4.38
N TRP A 121 -5.85 -8.70 -3.78
CA TRP A 121 -6.84 -9.62 -4.32
C TRP A 121 -7.96 -8.81 -4.97
N PRO A 122 -8.07 -8.82 -6.31
CA PRO A 122 -9.16 -8.14 -6.98
C PRO A 122 -10.48 -8.80 -6.61
N VAL A 123 -11.42 -7.99 -6.16
CA VAL A 123 -12.80 -8.38 -5.85
C VAL A 123 -13.70 -7.57 -6.78
N PRO A 124 -14.60 -8.18 -7.56
CA PRO A 124 -15.43 -7.44 -8.51
C PRO A 124 -16.33 -6.41 -7.81
N PRO A 125 -16.65 -5.29 -8.47
CA PRO A 125 -17.72 -4.42 -7.99
C PRO A 125 -19.05 -5.19 -7.94
N GLY A 126 -19.91 -4.83 -6.99
CA GLY A 126 -21.13 -5.54 -6.61
C GLY A 126 -20.92 -6.66 -5.59
N THR A 127 -19.67 -7.02 -5.26
CA THR A 127 -19.42 -8.06 -4.26
C THR A 127 -19.77 -7.57 -2.86
N ARG A 128 -20.45 -8.44 -2.10
CA ARG A 128 -20.81 -8.19 -0.71
C ARG A 128 -19.71 -8.71 0.21
N LEU A 129 -19.29 -7.87 1.15
CA LEU A 129 -18.21 -8.14 2.09
C LEU A 129 -18.69 -7.88 3.52
N THR A 130 -18.36 -8.77 4.44
CA THR A 130 -18.59 -8.57 5.87
C THR A 130 -17.54 -7.59 6.41
N VAL A 131 -17.99 -6.46 6.92
CA VAL A 131 -17.13 -5.47 7.59
C VAL A 131 -17.49 -5.35 9.07
N ALA A 132 -16.47 -5.20 9.90
CA ALA A 132 -16.61 -4.79 11.29
C ALA A 132 -16.37 -3.30 11.41
N TYR A 133 -17.24 -2.59 12.12
CA TYR A 133 -17.05 -1.17 12.44
C TYR A 133 -17.32 -0.91 13.92
N SER A 134 -16.80 0.22 14.41
CA SER A 134 -17.10 0.73 15.74
C SER A 134 -18.09 1.90 15.60
N PRO A 135 -19.19 1.93 16.38
CA PRO A 135 -20.16 3.02 16.33
C PRO A 135 -19.55 4.36 16.76
N ASP A 136 -18.52 4.34 17.61
CA ASP A 136 -17.81 5.54 18.05
C ASP A 136 -16.99 6.18 16.92
N ARG A 137 -16.60 5.40 15.89
CA ARG A 137 -15.81 5.85 14.74
C ARG A 137 -16.16 5.06 13.47
N PRO A 138 -17.26 5.40 12.79
CA PRO A 138 -17.75 4.66 11.62
C PRO A 138 -16.83 4.75 10.39
N GLY A 139 -16.00 5.79 10.27
CA GLY A 139 -15.20 6.05 9.05
C GLY A 139 -14.01 5.13 8.77
N ARG A 140 -13.82 4.04 9.54
CA ARG A 140 -12.74 3.05 9.32
C ARG A 140 -13.23 1.62 9.53
N PRO A 141 -14.09 1.10 8.65
CA PRO A 141 -14.49 -0.30 8.69
C PRO A 141 -13.31 -1.23 8.42
N LEU A 142 -13.29 -2.37 9.10
CA LEU A 142 -12.32 -3.46 8.91
C LEU A 142 -13.02 -4.61 8.18
N ILE A 143 -12.52 -5.01 7.00
CA ILE A 143 -13.03 -6.20 6.32
C ILE A 143 -12.68 -7.45 7.14
N LEU A 144 -13.69 -8.24 7.50
CA LEU A 144 -13.53 -9.51 8.22
C LEU A 144 -13.33 -10.70 7.27
N ASP A 145 -13.80 -10.58 6.03
CA ASP A 145 -13.71 -11.66 5.06
C ASP A 145 -12.28 -11.93 4.61
N ASP A 146 -11.95 -13.21 4.43
CA ASP A 146 -10.72 -13.59 3.73
C ASP A 146 -10.88 -13.31 2.23
N LEU A 147 -10.47 -12.10 1.83
CA LEU A 147 -10.45 -11.63 0.45
C LEU A 147 -9.72 -12.60 -0.48
N LYS A 148 -8.71 -13.34 0.01
CA LYS A 148 -8.01 -14.34 -0.78
C LYS A 148 -8.93 -15.50 -1.11
N SER A 149 -9.61 -16.07 -0.10
CA SER A 149 -10.58 -17.15 -0.30
C SER A 149 -11.72 -16.71 -1.22
N LEU A 150 -12.15 -15.45 -1.10
CA LEU A 150 -13.24 -14.87 -1.87
C LEU A 150 -12.84 -14.71 -3.34
N ALA A 151 -11.67 -14.13 -3.61
CA ALA A 151 -11.13 -14.01 -4.96
C ALA A 151 -10.91 -15.39 -5.63
N HIS A 152 -10.41 -16.38 -4.87
CA HIS A 152 -10.26 -17.75 -5.37
C HIS A 152 -11.61 -18.41 -5.67
N ARG A 153 -12.61 -18.24 -4.78
CA ARG A 153 -13.98 -18.76 -4.97
C ARG A 153 -14.64 -18.18 -6.22
N MET A 154 -14.46 -16.88 -6.45
CA MET A 154 -15.03 -16.20 -7.61
C MET A 154 -14.23 -16.45 -8.89
N ARG A 155 -13.18 -17.29 -8.85
CA ARG A 155 -12.27 -17.55 -9.98
C ARG A 155 -11.81 -16.27 -10.66
N VAL A 156 -11.66 -15.20 -9.89
CA VAL A 156 -11.08 -13.96 -10.38
C VAL A 156 -9.60 -14.27 -10.52
N GLY A 157 -9.22 -14.70 -11.73
CA GLY A 157 -7.82 -14.74 -12.13
C GLY A 157 -7.19 -13.36 -11.92
N PRO A 158 -5.86 -13.25 -11.89
CA PRO A 158 -5.22 -11.94 -11.86
C PRO A 158 -5.87 -11.05 -12.92
N VAL A 159 -6.58 -10.00 -12.47
CA VAL A 159 -7.15 -9.00 -13.38
C VAL A 159 -5.99 -8.57 -14.27
N PRO A 160 -6.15 -8.64 -15.61
CA PRO A 160 -5.08 -8.27 -16.53
C PRO A 160 -4.50 -6.95 -16.05
N PRO A 161 -3.16 -6.83 -15.91
CA PRO A 161 -2.58 -5.57 -15.50
C PRO A 161 -3.18 -4.51 -16.40
N LEU A 162 -3.69 -3.41 -15.80
CA LEU A 162 -4.09 -2.27 -16.62
C LEU A 162 -2.92 -2.02 -17.55
N ALA A 163 -3.22 -2.14 -18.83
CA ALA A 163 -2.28 -1.86 -19.87
C ALA A 163 -1.78 -0.45 -19.56
N THR A 164 -0.51 -0.32 -19.19
CA THR A 164 0.15 0.99 -19.12
C THR A 164 -0.19 1.72 -20.42
N GLY A 165 -0.30 3.06 -20.48
CA GLY A 165 -0.74 3.74 -21.72
C GLY A 165 -0.06 3.20 -23.01
N ALA A 166 1.21 2.81 -22.90
CA ALA A 166 1.97 2.09 -23.93
C ALA A 166 1.42 0.68 -24.28
N ASP A 167 1.09 -0.16 -23.30
CA ASP A 167 0.49 -1.49 -23.53
C ASP A 167 -0.92 -1.39 -24.13
N ALA A 168 -1.68 -0.34 -23.79
CA ALA A 168 -3.02 -0.12 -24.33
C ALA A 168 -2.96 0.23 -25.82
N VAL A 169 -1.98 1.06 -26.21
CA VAL A 169 -1.66 1.36 -27.60
C VAL A 169 -1.25 0.09 -28.35
N ILE A 170 -0.35 -0.72 -27.78
CA ILE A 170 0.09 -1.98 -28.40
C ILE A 170 -1.09 -2.94 -28.61
N GLN A 171 -1.99 -3.08 -27.63
CA GLN A 171 -3.20 -3.90 -27.76
C GLN A 171 -4.14 -3.37 -28.85
N ARG A 172 -4.35 -2.06 -28.91
CA ARG A 172 -5.23 -1.42 -29.90
C ARG A 172 -4.68 -1.56 -31.32
N LEU A 173 -3.37 -1.39 -31.50
CA LEU A 173 -2.67 -1.64 -32.78
C LEU A 173 -2.76 -3.12 -33.19
N THR A 174 -2.59 -4.05 -32.26
CA THR A 174 -2.73 -5.50 -32.53
C THR A 174 -4.16 -5.86 -32.94
N GLN A 175 -5.17 -5.20 -32.35
CA GLN A 175 -6.57 -5.39 -32.72
C GLN A 175 -6.88 -4.84 -34.11
N LEU A 176 -6.36 -3.66 -34.45
CA LEU A 176 -6.47 -3.10 -35.80
C LEU A 176 -5.81 -4.01 -36.85
N ASP A 177 -4.64 -4.57 -36.55
CA ASP A 177 -3.95 -5.46 -37.50
C ASP A 177 -4.73 -6.76 -37.76
N ARG A 178 -5.41 -7.30 -36.74
CA ARG A 178 -6.33 -8.43 -36.92
C ARG A 178 -7.53 -8.08 -37.79
N LEU A 179 -8.11 -6.90 -37.62
CA LEU A 179 -9.24 -6.44 -38.44
C LEU A 179 -8.85 -6.27 -39.91
N ARG A 180 -7.62 -5.79 -40.16
CA ARG A 180 -7.05 -5.72 -41.51
C ARG A 180 -6.87 -7.12 -42.10
N GLN A 181 -6.29 -8.05 -41.34
CA GLN A 181 -6.10 -9.44 -41.77
C GLN A 181 -7.43 -10.17 -42.04
N SER A 182 -8.51 -9.82 -41.32
CA SER A 182 -9.85 -10.36 -41.57
C SER A 182 -10.58 -9.66 -42.73
N GLY A 183 -9.99 -8.65 -43.36
CA GLY A 183 -10.62 -7.85 -44.42
C GLY A 183 -11.79 -7.00 -43.95
N ALA A 184 -11.91 -6.76 -42.63
CA ALA A 184 -13.01 -5.99 -42.05
C ALA A 184 -12.79 -4.47 -42.13
N ILE A 185 -11.54 -4.05 -42.36
CA ILE A 185 -11.14 -2.67 -42.60
C ILE A 185 -10.19 -2.62 -43.80
N SER A 186 -10.23 -1.54 -44.56
CA SER A 186 -9.31 -1.30 -45.67
C SER A 186 -7.93 -0.82 -45.19
N ASP A 187 -6.91 -0.93 -46.05
CA ASP A 187 -5.55 -0.48 -45.72
C ASP A 187 -5.50 1.04 -45.46
N GLU A 188 -6.30 1.84 -46.18
CA GLU A 188 -6.41 3.29 -45.97
C GLU A 188 -7.05 3.64 -44.62
N GLU A 189 -8.08 2.88 -44.20
CA GLU A 189 -8.71 3.06 -42.90
C GLU A 189 -7.80 2.63 -41.74
N PHE A 190 -7.00 1.59 -41.95
CA PHE A 190 -6.02 1.14 -40.98
C PHE A 190 -4.97 2.22 -40.70
N ASP A 191 -4.41 2.84 -41.73
CA ASP A 191 -3.38 3.88 -41.56
C ASP A 191 -3.92 5.12 -40.85
N ARG A 192 -5.17 5.53 -41.14
CA ARG A 192 -5.85 6.61 -40.43
C ARG A 192 -6.10 6.29 -38.95
N LEU A 193 -6.57 5.08 -38.64
CA LEU A 193 -6.81 4.65 -37.26
C LEU A 193 -5.51 4.46 -36.48
N LYS A 194 -4.44 4.03 -37.16
CA LYS A 194 -3.11 3.91 -36.58
C LYS A 194 -2.53 5.26 -36.19
N SER A 195 -2.66 6.29 -37.02
CA SER A 195 -2.19 7.65 -36.68
C SER A 195 -2.96 8.21 -35.49
N ASP A 196 -4.29 8.05 -35.45
CA ASP A 196 -5.14 8.51 -34.34
C ASP A 196 -4.75 7.88 -32.99
N VAL A 197 -4.40 6.59 -33.00
CA VAL A 197 -3.93 5.87 -31.80
C VAL A 197 -2.54 6.33 -31.35
N MET A 198 -1.68 6.78 -32.27
CA MET A 198 -0.34 7.27 -31.94
C MET A 198 -0.32 8.75 -31.51
N ASP A 199 -1.24 9.57 -32.04
CA ASP A 199 -1.34 11.00 -31.74
C ASP A 199 -2.12 11.31 -30.46
N GLY A 200 -2.93 10.37 -29.95
CA GLY A 200 -3.72 10.51 -28.72
C GLY A 200 -2.94 10.41 -27.39
N GLN A 201 -1.64 10.69 -27.39
CA GLN A 201 -0.76 10.69 -26.19
C GLN A 201 -0.78 12.00 -25.40
#